data_AF-A0A496LUR7-F1
#
_entry.id   AF-A0A496LUR7-F1
#
_cell.length_a   1.000
_cell.length_b   1.000
_cell.length_c   1.000
_cell.angle_alpha   90.00
_cell.angle_beta   90.00
_cell.angle_gamma   90.00
#
_symmetry.space_group_name_H-M   'P 1'
#
loop_
_entity.id
_entity.type
_entity.pdbx_description
1 polymer ?
#
loop_
_entity_poly.entity_id
_entity_poly.type
_entity_poly.pdbx_seq_one_letter_code
_entity_poly.pdbx_strand_id
1 'polypeptide(L)'
;GVLEYLQGEMVEKIIGIFGFCYLAYISYAIFKSANKPIMADAQGGEVKFSKNYAKGLFVTLANPYTVGFWLSVAGFAKSFENAGAVVAGLVAAIFIWIVSMPFAVHKSAKFISQNVAKWLNYVCAVILLGFAFFLLYKLFL
;
A
#
# COMPACT_ATOMS: atom_id res chain seq x y z
N GLY A 1 6.74 11.03 -26.83
CA GLY A 1 6.11 11.74 -25.68
C GLY A 1 6.57 11.16 -24.34
N VAL A 2 6.28 11.76 -23.18
CA VAL A 2 6.72 11.25 -21.85
C VAL A 2 6.34 9.77 -21.64
N LEU A 3 5.20 9.32 -22.18
CA LEU A 3 4.79 7.91 -22.18
C LEU A 3 5.69 7.00 -23.03
N GLU A 4 6.18 7.51 -24.16
CA GLU A 4 7.11 6.83 -25.07
C GLU A 4 8.52 6.75 -24.46
N TYR A 5 8.90 7.74 -23.64
CA TYR A 5 10.16 7.73 -22.87
C TYR A 5 10.08 6.77 -21.66
N LEU A 6 8.91 6.67 -21.02
CA LEU A 6 8.65 5.71 -19.93
C LEU A 6 8.49 4.26 -20.41
N GLN A 7 8.11 4.06 -21.67
CA GLN A 7 8.04 2.75 -22.33
C GLN A 7 9.37 2.31 -22.95
N GLY A 8 10.45 3.06 -22.72
CA GLY A 8 11.79 2.66 -23.14
C GLY A 8 12.26 1.43 -22.34
N GLU A 9 12.82 0.44 -23.03
CA GLU A 9 13.35 -0.80 -22.44
C GLU A 9 14.30 -0.54 -21.25
N MET A 10 15.05 0.56 -21.29
CA MET A 10 15.93 0.98 -20.19
C MET A 10 15.16 1.42 -18.93
N VAL A 11 14.08 2.18 -19.08
CA VAL A 11 13.28 2.67 -17.94
C VAL A 11 12.54 1.50 -17.28
N GLU A 12 11.98 0.60 -18.09
CA GLU A 12 11.36 -0.64 -17.61
C GLU A 12 12.35 -1.50 -16.82
N LYS A 13 13.57 -1.69 -17.34
CA LYS A 13 14.65 -2.40 -16.63
C LYS A 13 15.04 -1.75 -15.32
N ILE A 14 15.17 -0.43 -15.27
CA ILE A 14 15.51 0.30 -14.03
C ILE A 14 14.40 0.15 -12.99
N ILE A 15 13.14 0.40 -13.38
CA ILE A 15 11.98 0.26 -12.48
C ILE A 15 11.83 -1.18 -12.01
N GLY A 16 12.04 -2.15 -12.92
CA GLY A 16 11.97 -3.57 -12.61
C GLY A 16 13.04 -4.00 -11.60
N ILE A 17 14.31 -3.64 -11.82
CA ILE A 17 15.40 -3.94 -10.87
C ILE A 17 15.12 -3.28 -9.51
N PHE A 18 14.67 -2.02 -9.51
CA PHE A 18 14.29 -1.35 -8.28
C PHE A 18 13.15 -2.07 -7.56
N GLY A 19 12.11 -2.47 -8.29
CA GLY A 19 10.97 -3.24 -7.78
C GLY A 19 11.40 -4.58 -7.18
N PHE A 20 12.32 -5.31 -7.84
CA PHE A 20 12.92 -6.53 -7.32
C PHE A 20 13.63 -6.28 -5.99
N CYS A 21 14.57 -5.33 -5.96
CA CYS A 21 15.34 -4.99 -4.75
C CYS A 21 14.41 -4.57 -3.61
N TYR A 22 13.38 -3.79 -3.91
CA TYR A 22 12.39 -3.36 -2.93
C TYR A 22 11.59 -4.54 -2.37
N LEU A 23 11.02 -5.40 -3.22
CA LEU A 23 10.27 -6.57 -2.79
C LEU A 23 11.12 -7.56 -1.98
N ALA A 24 12.36 -7.82 -2.42
CA ALA A 24 13.31 -8.66 -1.71
C ALA A 24 13.67 -8.06 -0.33
N TYR A 25 13.89 -6.75 -0.26
CA TYR A 25 14.15 -6.06 1.00
C TYR A 25 12.96 -6.14 1.97
N ILE A 26 11.74 -5.88 1.49
CA ILE A 26 10.53 -5.97 2.33
C ILE A 26 10.31 -7.40 2.81
N SER A 27 10.49 -8.40 1.94
CA SER A 27 10.44 -9.82 2.32
C SER A 27 11.45 -10.15 3.43
N TYR A 28 12.71 -9.73 3.28
CA TYR A 28 13.74 -9.90 4.30
C TYR A 28 13.37 -9.20 5.63
N ALA A 29 12.86 -7.97 5.57
CA ALA A 29 12.44 -7.20 6.73
C ALA A 29 11.29 -7.87 7.50
N ILE A 30 10.33 -8.45 6.78
CA ILE A 30 9.23 -9.24 7.36
C ILE A 30 9.80 -10.51 8.02
N PHE A 31 10.69 -11.24 7.33
CA PHE A 31 11.29 -12.46 7.86
C PHE A 31 12.10 -12.20 9.15
N LYS A 32 12.88 -11.12 9.17
CA LYS A 32 13.67 -10.69 10.34
C LYS A 32 12.79 -10.24 11.51
N SER A 33 11.66 -9.59 11.22
CA SER A 33 10.75 -9.08 12.25
C SER A 33 9.71 -10.11 12.72
N ALA A 34 9.55 -11.24 12.03
CA ALA A 34 8.57 -12.29 12.37
C ALA A 34 8.73 -12.90 13.77
N ASN A 35 9.93 -12.80 14.37
CA ASN A 35 10.21 -13.28 15.73
C ASN A 35 10.05 -12.20 16.81
N LYS A 36 9.80 -10.94 16.44
CA LYS A 36 9.60 -9.88 17.42
C LYS A 36 8.19 -9.98 18.01
N PRO A 37 8.03 -9.83 19.34
CA PRO A 37 6.71 -9.85 19.95
C PRO A 37 5.85 -8.71 19.41
N ILE A 38 4.59 -9.00 19.09
CA ILE A 38 3.60 -8.03 18.55
C ILE A 38 3.23 -6.94 19.58
N MET A 39 3.70 -7.03 20.83
CA MET A 39 3.49 -5.94 21.80
C MET A 39 4.29 -4.72 21.37
N ALA A 40 3.63 -3.85 20.62
CA ALA A 40 4.07 -2.51 20.36
C ALA A 40 4.23 -1.80 21.71
N ASP A 41 5.42 -1.27 21.95
CA ASP A 41 5.64 -0.20 22.91
C ASP A 41 4.58 0.87 22.66
N ALA A 42 3.54 0.89 23.49
CA ALA A 42 2.67 2.03 23.61
C ALA A 42 3.48 3.12 24.32
N GLN A 43 4.39 3.78 23.59
CA GLN A 43 4.99 5.02 24.04
C GLN A 43 3.87 6.05 24.18
N GLY A 44 3.38 6.17 25.42
CA GLY A 44 2.34 7.09 25.87
C GLY A 44 2.81 8.54 25.87
N GLY A 45 3.06 9.10 24.69
CA GLY A 45 3.06 10.55 24.51
C GLY A 45 1.65 11.04 24.26
N GLU A 46 1.24 12.15 24.87
CA GLU A 46 -0.02 12.83 24.54
C GLU A 46 -0.04 13.21 23.05
N VAL A 47 -0.71 12.38 22.25
CA VAL A 47 -0.86 12.63 20.83
C VAL A 47 -1.98 13.65 20.64
N LYS A 48 -1.64 14.91 20.34
CA LYS A 48 -2.63 15.93 19.98
C LYS A 48 -3.29 15.55 18.65
N PHE A 49 -4.50 14.97 18.72
CA PHE A 49 -5.29 14.51 17.57
C PHE A 49 -5.35 15.53 16.42
N SER A 50 -5.60 16.81 16.73
CA SER A 50 -5.67 17.89 15.74
C SER A 50 -4.35 18.09 14.97
N LYS A 51 -3.21 18.05 15.67
CA LYS A 51 -1.88 18.22 15.05
C LYS A 51 -1.55 17.06 14.11
N ASN A 52 -1.91 15.84 14.50
CA ASN A 52 -1.70 14.66 13.67
C ASN A 52 -2.66 14.60 12.49
N TYR A 53 -3.91 15.00 12.66
CA TYR A 53 -4.87 15.09 11.58
C TYR A 53 -4.42 16.13 10.53
N ALA A 54 -4.04 17.34 10.97
CA ALA A 54 -3.52 18.37 10.08
C ALA A 54 -2.27 17.88 9.33
N LYS A 55 -1.32 17.25 10.05
CA LYS A 55 -0.14 16.65 9.42
C LYS A 55 -0.53 15.61 8.36
N GLY A 56 -1.46 14.71 8.68
CA GLY A 56 -1.96 13.70 7.73
C GLY A 56 -2.62 14.32 6.50
N LEU A 57 -3.44 15.36 6.69
CA LEU A 57 -4.08 16.10 5.61
C LEU A 57 -3.04 16.77 4.70
N PHE A 58 -2.08 17.49 5.28
CA PHE A 58 -1.01 18.13 4.50
C PHE A 58 -0.15 17.13 3.74
N VAL A 59 0.24 16.04 4.38
CA VAL A 59 0.99 14.96 3.72
C VAL A 59 0.18 14.36 2.57
N THR A 60 -1.14 14.17 2.75
CA THR A 60 -2.02 13.62 1.73
C THR A 60 -2.21 14.57 0.55
N LEU A 61 -2.41 15.86 0.80
CA LEU A 61 -2.57 16.89 -0.23
C LEU A 61 -1.28 17.16 -0.99
N ALA A 62 -0.13 17.13 -0.31
CA ALA A 62 1.18 17.31 -0.92
C ALA A 62 1.68 16.05 -1.64
N ASN A 63 1.02 14.91 -1.46
CA ASN A 63 1.41 13.66 -2.11
C ASN A 63 1.04 13.69 -3.61
N PRO A 64 2.01 13.70 -4.53
CA PRO A 64 1.74 13.78 -5.97
C PRO A 64 0.93 12.58 -6.48
N TYR A 65 1.05 11.39 -5.85
CA TYR A 65 0.23 10.22 -6.20
C TYR A 65 -1.24 10.44 -5.85
N THR A 66 -1.54 11.05 -4.70
CA THR A 66 -2.92 11.35 -4.31
C THR A 66 -3.55 12.35 -5.27
N VAL A 67 -2.81 13.41 -5.62
CA VAL A 67 -3.27 14.42 -6.58
C VAL A 67 -3.51 13.77 -7.95
N GLY A 68 -2.55 12.99 -8.45
CA GLY A 68 -2.66 12.26 -9.71
C GLY A 68 -3.87 11.32 -9.73
N PHE A 69 -4.09 10.56 -8.65
CA PHE A 69 -5.24 9.67 -8.51
C PHE A 69 -6.58 10.40 -8.68
N TRP A 70 -6.80 11.50 -7.95
CA TRP A 70 -8.06 12.24 -8.03
C TRP A 70 -8.23 12.97 -9.37
N LEU A 71 -7.15 13.41 -10.01
CA LEU A 71 -7.18 13.94 -11.37
C LEU A 71 -7.60 12.85 -12.38
N SER A 72 -7.05 11.64 -12.26
CA SER A 72 -7.44 10.49 -13.09
C SER A 72 -8.90 10.11 -12.88
N VAL A 73 -9.40 10.11 -11.64
CA VAL A 73 -10.82 9.87 -11.32
C VAL A 73 -11.70 10.94 -11.96
N ALA A 74 -11.32 12.22 -11.88
CA ALA A 74 -12.07 13.30 -12.50
C ALA A 74 -12.14 13.15 -14.03
N GLY A 75 -11.05 12.73 -14.68
CA GLY A 75 -11.03 12.41 -16.11
C GLY A 75 -11.91 11.21 -16.45
N PHE A 76 -11.80 10.13 -15.67
CA PHE A 76 -12.58 8.90 -15.86
C PHE A 76 -14.08 9.11 -15.67
N ALA A 77 -14.48 9.85 -14.62
CA ALA A 77 -15.88 10.10 -14.31
C ALA A 77 -16.59 10.91 -15.39
N LYS A 78 -15.87 11.79 -16.11
CA LYS A 78 -16.43 12.58 -17.23
C LYS A 78 -16.84 11.72 -18.44
N SER A 79 -16.32 10.50 -18.55
CA SER A 79 -16.71 9.59 -19.63
C SER A 79 -18.08 8.95 -19.41
N PHE A 80 -18.73 9.19 -18.27
CA PHE A 80 -20.05 8.67 -17.93
C PHE A 80 -21.08 9.79 -17.90
N GLU A 81 -22.32 9.49 -18.30
CA GLU A 81 -23.44 10.45 -18.27
C GLU A 81 -23.68 11.03 -16.88
N ASN A 82 -23.51 10.21 -15.83
CA ASN A 82 -23.68 10.63 -14.44
C ASN A 82 -22.37 10.55 -13.65
N ALA A 83 -21.46 11.49 -13.94
CA ALA A 83 -20.18 11.61 -13.25
C ALA A 83 -20.32 11.72 -11.72
N GLY A 84 -21.38 12.39 -11.23
CA GLY A 84 -21.64 12.55 -9.80
C GLY A 84 -21.90 11.21 -9.09
N ALA A 85 -22.71 10.33 -9.69
CA ALA A 85 -22.98 9.00 -9.16
C ALA A 85 -21.71 8.12 -9.14
N VAL A 86 -20.86 8.21 -10.17
CA VAL A 86 -19.58 7.48 -10.24
C VAL A 86 -18.66 7.90 -9.10
N VAL A 87 -18.47 9.21 -8.90
CA VAL A 87 -17.63 9.74 -7.83
C VAL A 87 -18.21 9.41 -6.46
N ALA A 88 -19.53 9.53 -6.27
CA ALA A 88 -20.19 9.19 -5.02
C ALA A 88 -20.03 7.69 -4.68
N GLY A 89 -20.20 6.80 -5.65
CA GLY A 89 -19.98 5.36 -5.49
C GLY A 89 -18.54 5.03 -5.11
N LEU A 90 -17.56 5.69 -5.76
CA LEU A 90 -16.15 5.54 -5.41
C LEU A 90 -15.86 6.01 -3.98
N VAL A 91 -16.34 7.19 -3.59
CA VAL A 91 -16.16 7.72 -2.22
C VAL A 91 -16.80 6.79 -1.20
N ALA A 92 -18.00 6.27 -1.48
CA ALA A 92 -18.67 5.30 -0.62
C ALA A 92 -17.85 4.01 -0.48
N ALA A 93 -17.31 3.48 -1.58
CA ALA A 93 -16.46 2.29 -1.56
C ALA A 93 -15.17 2.51 -0.74
N ILE A 94 -14.50 3.67 -0.92
CA ILE A 94 -13.33 4.06 -0.12
C ILE A 94 -13.69 4.15 1.36
N PHE A 95 -14.81 4.78 1.70
CA PHE A 95 -15.25 4.94 3.08
C PHE A 95 -15.56 3.59 3.73
N ILE A 96 -16.30 2.72 3.04
CA ILE A 96 -16.58 1.34 3.47
C ILE A 96 -15.25 0.64 3.74
N TRP A 97 -14.29 0.69 2.82
CA TRP A 97 -13.00 0.03 3.00
C TRP A 97 -12.21 0.57 4.21
N ILE A 98 -12.10 1.89 4.36
CA ILE A 98 -11.36 2.55 5.44
C ILE A 98 -11.98 2.26 6.82
N VAL A 99 -13.29 2.02 6.90
CA VAL A 99 -13.95 1.63 8.16
C VAL A 99 -13.88 0.12 8.39
N SER A 100 -14.19 -0.68 7.36
CA SER A 100 -14.26 -2.13 7.46
C SER A 100 -12.89 -2.77 7.72
N MET A 101 -11.80 -2.28 7.11
CA MET A 101 -10.47 -2.86 7.30
C MET A 101 -9.97 -2.77 8.73
N PRO A 102 -9.88 -1.58 9.38
CA PRO A 102 -9.47 -1.47 10.78
C PRO A 102 -10.40 -2.23 11.72
N PHE A 103 -11.72 -2.24 11.44
CA PHE A 103 -12.67 -3.00 12.23
C PHE A 103 -12.42 -4.51 12.15
N ALA A 104 -12.20 -5.03 10.93
CA ALA A 104 -11.84 -6.44 10.72
C ALA A 104 -10.52 -6.78 11.41
N VAL A 105 -9.51 -5.91 11.30
CA VAL A 105 -8.22 -6.08 11.98
C VAL A 105 -8.39 -6.09 13.49
N HIS A 106 -9.16 -5.17 14.06
CA HIS A 106 -9.41 -5.12 15.51
C HIS A 106 -10.10 -6.39 16.01
N LYS A 107 -11.11 -6.89 15.28
CA LYS A 107 -11.81 -8.13 15.63
C LYS A 107 -10.89 -9.36 15.50
N SER A 108 -10.07 -9.40 14.46
CA SER A 108 -9.11 -10.48 14.20
C SER A 108 -7.88 -10.42 15.13
N ALA A 109 -7.53 -9.26 15.67
CA ALA A 109 -6.39 -9.10 16.58
C ALA A 109 -6.52 -9.95 17.85
N LYS A 110 -7.76 -10.21 18.30
CA LYS A 110 -8.02 -11.12 19.43
C LYS A 110 -7.78 -12.60 19.08
N PHE A 111 -7.87 -12.96 17.80
CA PHE A 111 -7.65 -14.32 17.30
C PHE A 111 -6.20 -14.56 16.82
N ILE A 112 -5.48 -13.51 16.45
CA ILE A 112 -4.09 -13.61 15.98
C ILE A 112 -3.17 -13.69 17.22
N SER A 113 -2.86 -14.92 17.62
CA SER A 113 -1.79 -15.18 18.60
C SER A 113 -0.41 -14.88 18.00
N GLN A 114 0.61 -14.73 18.86
CA GLN A 114 2.00 -14.52 18.43
C GLN A 114 2.47 -15.57 17.41
N ASN A 115 2.08 -16.83 17.60
CA ASN A 115 2.43 -17.93 16.69
C ASN A 115 1.74 -17.82 15.33
N VAL A 116 0.46 -17.40 15.31
CA VAL A 116 -0.30 -17.19 14.07
C VAL A 116 0.29 -16.04 13.27
N ALA A 117 0.60 -14.92 13.91
CA ALA A 117 1.23 -13.78 13.23
C ALA A 117 2.62 -14.13 12.69
N LYS A 118 3.42 -14.89 13.43
CA LYS A 118 4.73 -15.37 12.99
C LYS A 118 4.61 -16.22 11.72
N TRP A 119 3.70 -17.20 11.70
CA TRP A 119 3.45 -18.00 10.51
C TRP A 119 2.92 -17.17 9.34
N LEU A 120 1.99 -16.25 9.59
CA LEU A 120 1.48 -15.34 8.58
C LEU A 120 2.60 -14.49 7.97
N ASN A 121 3.49 -13.93 8.79
CA ASN A 121 4.65 -13.16 8.34
C ASN A 121 5.59 -14.01 7.48
N TYR A 122 5.85 -15.26 7.85
CA TYR A 122 6.64 -16.16 7.01
C TYR A 122 6.00 -16.42 5.65
N VAL A 123 4.70 -16.73 5.63
CA VAL A 123 3.96 -16.96 4.38
C VAL A 123 4.01 -15.69 3.50
N CYS A 124 3.74 -14.53 4.07
CA CYS A 124 3.83 -13.24 3.36
C CYS A 124 5.23 -12.98 2.81
N ALA A 125 6.28 -13.24 3.59
CA ALA A 125 7.66 -13.07 3.15
C ALA A 125 8.00 -13.99 1.98
N VAL A 126 7.60 -15.26 2.03
CA VAL A 126 7.81 -16.23 0.95
C VAL A 126 7.07 -15.82 -0.32
N ILE A 127 5.81 -15.41 -0.21
CA ILE A 127 5.01 -14.94 -1.36
C ILE A 127 5.66 -13.69 -1.99
N LEU A 128 6.06 -12.71 -1.18
CA LEU A 128 6.72 -11.50 -1.66
C LEU A 128 8.07 -11.79 -2.34
N LEU A 129 8.83 -12.73 -1.78
CA LEU A 129 10.09 -13.17 -2.39
C LEU A 129 9.84 -13.87 -3.73
N GLY A 130 8.80 -14.70 -3.81
CA GLY A 130 8.33 -15.32 -5.04
C GLY A 130 7.97 -14.28 -6.10
N PHE A 131 7.22 -13.24 -5.73
CA PHE A 131 6.91 -12.12 -6.63
C PHE A 131 8.15 -11.34 -7.07
N ALA A 132 9.14 -11.16 -6.18
CA ALA A 132 10.41 -10.53 -6.53
C ALA A 132 11.10 -11.32 -7.64
N PHE A 133 11.31 -12.62 -7.44
CA PHE A 133 11.95 -13.47 -8.46
C PHE A 133 11.12 -13.60 -9.74
N PHE A 134 9.79 -13.65 -9.62
CA PHE A 134 8.90 -13.64 -10.79
C PHE A 134 9.03 -12.35 -11.61
N LEU A 135 9.13 -11.20 -10.94
CA LEU A 135 9.36 -9.91 -11.58
C LEU A 135 10.72 -9.90 -12.30
N LEU A 136 11.77 -10.42 -11.66
CA LEU A 136 13.09 -10.53 -12.26
C LEU A 136 13.09 -11.46 -13.48
N TYR A 137 12.44 -12.63 -13.37
CA TYR A 137 12.27 -13.57 -14.49
C TYR A 137 11.60 -12.87 -15.67
N LYS A 138 10.46 -12.22 -15.44
CA LYS A 138 9.71 -11.49 -16.48
C LYS A 138 10.48 -10.33 -17.11
N LEU A 139 11.47 -9.78 -16.42
CA LEU A 139 12.24 -8.64 -16.91
C LEU A 139 13.38 -9.05 -17.85
N PHE A 140 13.88 -10.29 -17.72
CA PHE A 140 15.07 -10.77 -18.44
C PHE A 140 14.81 -11.94 -19.40
N LEU A 141 13.67 -12.63 -19.28
CA LEU A 141 13.25 -13.81 -20.07
C LEU A 141 11.85 -13.60 -20.66
#